data_AF-X1KXM2-F1
#
_entry.id   AF-X1KXM2-F1
#
_cell.length_a   1.000
_cell.length_b   1.000
_cell.length_c   1.000
_cell.angle_alpha   90.00
_cell.angle_beta   90.00
_cell.angle_gamma   90.00
#
_symmetry.space_group_name_H-M   'P 1'
#
loop_
_entity.id
_entity.type
_entity.pdbx_description
1 polymer ?
#
loop_
_entity_poly.entity_id
_entity_poly.type
_entity_poly.pdbx_seq_one_letter_code
_entity_poly.pdbx_strand_id
1 'polypeptide(L)'
;DMSIELSNVLSPNKKFYHEYDFGSTTYLKLKVVSERDAEIKDTSIRIIARNDPPPIMCSYCDRLATEICTECLWSGGGWLCDDCAKKHKCSREMFLPVVNSPRTGVCGYTG
;
A
#
# COMPACT_ATOMS: atom_id res chain seq x y z
N ASP A 1 -13.46 18.85 7.36
CA ASP A 1 -14.83 18.40 7.69
C ASP A 1 -15.17 17.24 6.76
N MET A 2 -15.57 16.08 7.29
CA MET A 2 -15.88 14.87 6.52
C MET A 2 -17.40 14.71 6.30
N SER A 3 -18.10 15.84 6.19
CA SER A 3 -19.57 15.92 6.13
C SER A 3 -20.13 15.95 4.70
N ILE A 4 -19.27 16.00 3.68
CA ILE A 4 -19.68 16.10 2.28
C ILE A 4 -19.81 14.71 1.67
N GLU A 5 -20.98 14.37 1.15
CA GLU A 5 -21.22 13.12 0.44
C GLU A 5 -20.39 13.04 -0.84
N LEU A 6 -19.78 11.88 -1.11
CA LEU A 6 -18.96 11.64 -2.30
C LEU A 6 -19.74 11.84 -3.61
N SER A 7 -21.03 11.52 -3.63
CA SER A 7 -21.94 11.72 -4.77
C SER A 7 -22.04 13.18 -5.21
N ASN A 8 -21.87 14.13 -4.29
CA ASN A 8 -21.92 15.56 -4.58
C ASN A 8 -20.60 16.10 -5.16
N VAL A 9 -19.52 15.31 -5.09
CA VAL A 9 -18.17 15.75 -5.44
C VAL A 9 -17.58 14.94 -6.60
N LEU A 10 -17.86 13.65 -6.69
CA LEU A 10 -17.30 12.76 -7.69
C LEU A 10 -18.29 12.53 -8.84
N SER A 11 -17.78 12.47 -10.05
CA SER A 11 -18.54 12.13 -11.25
C SER A 11 -17.64 11.43 -12.27
N PRO A 12 -18.18 10.59 -13.18
CA PRO A 12 -17.37 9.89 -14.17
C PRO A 12 -16.44 10.83 -14.95
N ASN A 13 -15.21 10.34 -15.21
CA ASN A 13 -14.09 11.06 -15.81
C ASN A 13 -13.44 12.18 -14.98
N LYS A 14 -13.97 12.54 -13.81
CA LYS A 14 -13.34 13.52 -12.92
C LYS A 14 -11.95 13.04 -12.50
N LYS A 15 -10.97 13.93 -12.61
CA LYS A 15 -9.60 13.75 -12.10
C LYS A 15 -9.42 14.64 -10.88
N PHE A 16 -8.77 14.12 -9.86
CA PHE A 16 -8.48 14.87 -8.63
C PHE A 16 -7.22 14.35 -7.97
N TYR A 17 -6.73 15.10 -6.99
CA TYR A 17 -5.55 14.75 -6.22
C TYR A 17 -5.96 14.50 -4.77
N HIS A 18 -5.25 13.60 -4.10
CA HIS A 18 -5.43 13.32 -2.69
C HIS A 18 -4.08 13.21 -2.01
N GLU A 19 -3.96 13.84 -0.85
CA GLU A 19 -2.80 13.77 0.02
C GLU A 19 -3.18 12.92 1.22
N TYR A 20 -2.45 11.82 1.39
CA TYR A 20 -2.70 10.84 2.45
C TYR A 20 -1.51 10.75 3.39
N ASP A 21 -1.79 10.69 4.69
CA ASP A 21 -0.83 10.62 5.80
C ASP A 21 0.00 11.90 6.02
N PHE A 22 0.23 12.26 7.28
CA PHE A 22 1.02 13.43 7.67
C PHE A 22 2.46 13.00 8.01
N GLY A 23 3.46 13.73 7.52
CA GLY A 23 4.89 13.47 7.79
C GLY A 23 5.58 12.61 6.73
N SER A 24 4.90 11.60 6.17
CA SER A 24 5.36 10.83 5.01
C SER A 24 4.28 10.78 3.93
N THR A 25 3.81 11.97 3.53
CA THR A 25 2.64 12.17 2.70
C THR A 25 2.75 11.46 1.36
N THR A 26 1.72 10.67 1.05
CA THR A 26 1.54 10.01 -0.23
C THR A 26 0.63 10.84 -1.10
N TYR A 27 1.16 11.32 -2.23
CA TYR A 27 0.43 12.09 -3.22
C TYR A 27 -0.20 11.14 -4.26
N LEU A 28 -1.52 11.14 -4.32
CA LEU A 28 -2.29 10.31 -5.23
C LEU A 28 -2.96 11.16 -6.31
N LYS A 29 -2.91 10.66 -7.54
CA LYS A 29 -3.70 11.18 -8.66
C LYS A 29 -4.78 10.16 -8.99
N LEU A 30 -6.03 10.57 -8.84
CA LEU A 30 -7.19 9.70 -8.98
C LEU A 30 -8.03 10.10 -10.19
N LYS A 31 -8.66 9.11 -10.81
CA LYS A 31 -9.66 9.29 -11.87
C LYS A 31 -10.88 8.44 -11.56
N VAL A 32 -12.05 9.05 -11.57
CA VAL A 32 -13.32 8.31 -11.55
C VAL A 32 -13.51 7.70 -12.94
N VAL A 33 -13.46 6.37 -13.04
CA VAL A 33 -13.58 5.66 -14.32
C VAL A 33 -15.04 5.52 -14.73
N SER A 34 -15.90 5.11 -13.78
CA SER A 34 -17.32 4.90 -13.97
C SER A 34 -18.01 4.85 -12.60
N GLU A 35 -19.34 4.80 -12.63
CA GLU A 35 -20.19 4.54 -11.47
C GLU A 35 -21.17 3.40 -11.80
N ARG A 36 -21.73 2.78 -10.76
CA ARG A 36 -22.76 1.74 -10.90
C ARG A 36 -23.71 1.80 -9.72
N ASP A 37 -24.98 1.53 -9.98
CA ASP A 37 -25.96 1.31 -8.92
C ASP A 37 -25.76 -0.08 -8.31
N ALA A 38 -25.90 -0.17 -6.98
CA ALA A 38 -25.82 -1.44 -6.27
C ALA A 38 -26.72 -1.42 -5.03
N GLU A 39 -27.40 -2.53 -4.76
CA GLU A 39 -28.07 -2.72 -3.47
C GLU A 39 -27.04 -2.92 -2.37
N ILE A 40 -26.91 -1.91 -1.51
CA ILE A 40 -26.03 -1.94 -0.36
C ILE A 40 -26.86 -2.42 0.84
N LYS A 41 -26.65 -3.68 1.25
CA LYS A 41 -27.40 -4.32 2.36
C LYS A 41 -26.93 -3.90 3.75
N ASP A 42 -25.74 -3.30 3.84
CA ASP A 42 -25.05 -2.93 5.07
C ASP A 42 -24.02 -1.83 4.78
N THR A 43 -23.45 -1.21 5.82
CA THR A 43 -22.41 -0.17 5.67
C THR A 43 -21.00 -0.73 5.54
N SER A 44 -20.83 -2.02 5.20
CA SER A 44 -19.50 -2.63 5.07
C SER A 44 -18.77 -2.12 3.83
N ILE A 45 -17.45 -1.95 3.96
CA ILE A 45 -16.58 -1.63 2.84
C ILE A 45 -16.44 -2.90 1.99
N ARG A 46 -16.79 -2.79 0.70
CA ARG A 46 -16.66 -3.89 -0.27
C ARG A 46 -15.62 -3.55 -1.30
N ILE A 47 -14.62 -4.41 -1.43
CA ILE A 47 -13.58 -4.29 -2.46
C ILE A 47 -14.16 -4.82 -3.77
N ILE A 48 -14.23 -3.96 -4.78
CA ILE A 48 -14.78 -4.30 -6.11
C ILE A 48 -13.70 -4.66 -7.13
N ALA A 49 -12.48 -4.15 -6.92
CA ALA A 49 -11.32 -4.40 -7.75
C ALA A 49 -10.04 -4.11 -6.94
N ARG A 50 -8.97 -4.83 -7.25
CA ARG A 50 -7.63 -4.62 -6.70
C ARG A 50 -6.62 -5.08 -7.74
N ASN A 51 -5.59 -4.26 -7.99
CA ASN A 51 -4.49 -4.67 -8.87
C ASN A 51 -3.69 -5.79 -8.22
N ASP A 52 -3.08 -6.66 -9.01
CA ASP A 52 -2.06 -7.56 -8.49
C ASP A 52 -0.84 -6.74 -8.03
N PRO A 53 -0.22 -7.09 -6.88
CA PRO A 53 0.99 -6.43 -6.44
C PRO A 53 2.11 -6.67 -7.46
N PRO A 54 2.93 -5.66 -7.79
CA PRO A 54 4.11 -5.88 -8.61
C PRO A 54 5.06 -6.86 -7.91
N PRO A 55 5.78 -7.71 -8.66
CA PRO A 55 6.78 -8.58 -8.05
C PRO A 55 7.89 -7.73 -7.45
N ILE A 56 8.18 -7.95 -6.17
CA ILE A 56 9.30 -7.32 -5.48
C ILE A 56 10.35 -8.40 -5.22
N MET A 57 11.54 -8.22 -5.78
CA MET A 57 12.62 -9.18 -5.66
C MET A 57 13.38 -9.00 -4.35
N CYS A 58 13.79 -10.10 -3.73
CA CYS A 58 14.70 -10.10 -2.60
C CYS A 58 16.03 -9.43 -2.99
N SER A 59 16.59 -8.62 -2.10
CA SER A 59 17.86 -7.93 -2.34
C SER A 59 19.08 -8.85 -2.39
N TYR A 60 18.94 -10.12 -2.02
CA TYR A 60 20.04 -11.07 -1.84
C TYR A 60 19.93 -12.35 -2.67
N CYS A 61 18.81 -12.56 -3.37
CA CYS A 61 18.56 -13.74 -4.22
C CYS A 61 17.39 -13.52 -5.17
N ASP A 62 17.18 -14.43 -6.13
CA ASP A 62 16.14 -14.30 -7.17
C ASP A 62 14.73 -14.76 -6.76
N ARG A 63 14.40 -14.71 -5.46
CA ARG A 63 13.05 -15.02 -4.95
C ARG A 63 12.28 -13.75 -4.63
N LEU A 64 10.96 -13.86 -4.60
CA LEU A 64 10.09 -12.77 -4.17
C LEU A 64 10.31 -12.43 -2.69
N ALA A 65 10.34 -11.15 -2.40
CA ALA A 65 10.38 -10.63 -1.05
C ALA A 65 8.99 -10.76 -0.39
N THR A 66 8.99 -11.15 0.87
CA THR A 66 7.82 -11.27 1.74
C THR A 66 7.89 -10.28 2.90
N GLU A 67 9.10 -9.84 3.25
CA GLU A 67 9.38 -8.87 4.31
C GLU A 67 10.31 -7.76 3.79
N ILE A 68 10.25 -6.59 4.42
CA ILE A 68 11.20 -5.50 4.24
C ILE A 68 11.82 -5.11 5.58
N CYS A 69 13.15 -5.06 5.65
CA CYS A 69 13.87 -4.55 6.81
C CYS A 69 13.91 -3.03 6.77
N THR A 70 13.22 -2.39 7.70
CA THR A 70 13.08 -0.92 7.77
C THR A 70 14.39 -0.20 8.12
N GLU A 71 15.37 -0.88 8.73
CA GLU A 71 16.72 -0.31 8.92
C GLU A 71 17.48 -0.23 7.60
N CYS A 72 17.49 -1.34 6.85
CA CYS A 72 18.20 -1.41 5.56
C CYS A 72 17.48 -0.61 4.46
N LEU A 73 16.18 -0.37 4.60
CA LEU A 73 15.39 0.48 3.70
C LEU A 73 15.99 1.88 3.55
N TRP A 74 16.52 2.46 4.63
CA TRP A 74 17.18 3.78 4.59
C TRP A 74 18.40 3.83 3.66
N SER A 75 18.99 2.67 3.35
CA SER A 75 20.09 2.52 2.39
C SER A 75 19.64 2.05 1.00
N GLY A 76 18.33 2.03 0.73
CA GLY A 76 17.75 1.62 -0.55
C GLY A 76 17.65 0.11 -0.76
N GLY A 77 17.78 -0.70 0.30
CA GLY A 77 17.72 -2.16 0.23
C GLY A 77 16.78 -2.78 1.25
N GLY A 78 17.06 -4.01 1.65
CA GLY A 78 16.34 -4.67 2.75
C GLY A 78 15.10 -5.44 2.34
N TRP A 79 14.86 -5.68 1.04
CA TRP A 79 13.84 -6.60 0.60
C TRP A 79 14.28 -8.04 0.86
N LEU A 80 13.47 -8.81 1.57
CA LEU A 80 13.85 -10.12 2.09
C LEU A 80 12.78 -11.15 1.72
N CYS A 81 13.20 -12.24 1.08
CA CYS A 81 12.40 -13.47 1.10
C CYS A 81 12.52 -14.15 2.47
N ASP A 82 11.59 -15.06 2.80
CA ASP A 82 11.53 -15.76 4.09
C ASP A 82 12.87 -16.36 4.55
N ASP A 83 13.64 -16.91 3.61
CA ASP A 83 14.93 -17.55 3.92
C ASP A 83 16.05 -16.55 4.15
N CYS A 84 16.08 -15.44 3.39
CA CYS A 84 17.04 -14.37 3.61
C CYS A 84 16.73 -13.65 4.92
N ALA A 85 15.44 -13.46 5.25
CA ALA A 85 15.01 -12.87 6.50
C ALA A 85 15.49 -13.65 7.74
N LYS A 86 15.47 -14.99 7.70
CA LYS A 86 15.98 -15.85 8.79
C LYS A 86 17.47 -15.66 9.08
N LYS A 87 18.26 -15.28 8.07
CA LYS A 87 19.71 -15.12 8.17
C LYS A 87 20.13 -13.65 8.26
N HIS A 88 19.19 -12.73 8.16
CA HIS A 88 19.45 -11.31 8.14
C HIS A 88 19.85 -10.82 9.54
N LYS A 89 20.81 -9.89 9.61
CA LYS A 89 21.47 -9.51 10.87
C LYS A 89 20.66 -8.53 11.72
N CYS A 90 19.85 -7.68 11.10
CA CYS A 90 19.00 -6.73 11.82
C CYS A 90 17.93 -7.45 12.65
N SER A 91 17.43 -6.78 13.69
CA SER A 91 16.37 -7.33 14.54
C SER A 91 15.11 -7.65 13.73
N ARG A 92 14.44 -8.76 14.08
CA ARG A 92 13.14 -9.14 13.49
C ARG A 92 12.06 -8.08 13.72
N GLU A 93 12.17 -7.30 14.78
CA GLU A 93 11.25 -6.18 15.08
C GLU A 93 11.29 -5.09 14.00
N MET A 94 12.37 -5.04 13.22
CA MET A 94 12.52 -4.07 12.14
C MET A 94 11.91 -4.55 10.82
N PHE A 95 11.33 -5.74 10.79
CA PHE A 95 10.79 -6.32 9.56
C PHE A 95 9.30 -6.03 9.47
N LEU A 96 8.87 -5.54 8.31
CA LEU A 96 7.46 -5.34 7.99
C LEU A 96 7.07 -6.21 6.81
N PRO A 97 5.80 -6.65 6.72
CA PRO A 97 5.34 -7.43 5.59
C PRO A 97 5.37 -6.59 4.31
N VAL A 98 5.70 -7.24 3.21
CA VAL A 98 5.49 -6.68 1.88
C VAL A 98 3.99 -6.71 1.59
N VAL A 99 3.40 -5.53 1.36
CA VAL A 99 1.96 -5.39 1.09
C VAL A 99 1.72 -4.67 -0.23
N ASN A 100 0.50 -4.79 -0.77
CA ASN A 100 0.13 -4.13 -2.02
C ASN A 100 -0.18 -2.64 -1.80
N SER A 101 0.84 -1.90 -1.37
CA SER A 101 0.75 -0.48 -1.05
C SER A 101 2.10 0.20 -1.26
N PRO A 102 2.13 1.42 -1.80
CA PRO A 102 3.35 2.23 -1.89
C PRO A 102 3.91 2.62 -0.51
N ARG A 103 3.15 2.39 0.56
CA ARG A 103 3.55 2.63 1.96
C ARG A 103 4.32 1.46 2.59
N THR A 104 4.53 0.36 1.86
CA THR A 104 5.29 -0.79 2.35
C THR A 104 6.63 -0.35 2.95
N GLY A 105 6.90 -0.77 4.19
CA GLY A 105 8.13 -0.43 4.90
C GLY A 105 8.12 0.92 5.63
N VAL A 106 7.03 1.70 5.59
CA VAL A 106 6.99 3.02 6.22
C VAL A 106 6.22 3.00 7.55
N CYS A 107 6.81 3.57 8.60
CA CYS A 107 6.15 3.84 9.89
C CYS A 107 5.41 2.66 10.54
N GLY A 108 5.88 1.42 10.37
CA GLY A 108 5.20 0.25 10.92
C GLY A 108 3.94 -0.18 10.16
N TYR A 109 3.72 0.36 8.96
CA TYR A 109 2.55 0.04 8.15
C TYR A 109 2.56 -1.42 7.68
N THR A 110 1.46 -2.13 7.96
CA THR A 110 1.31 -3.57 7.68
C THR A 110 0.17 -3.91 6.72
N GLY A 111 -0.43 -2.91 6.05
CA GLY A 111 -1.56 -3.08 5.12
C GLY A 111 -2.88 -2.55 5.65
#